data_AF-A0A2D5NBI5-F1
#
_entry.id   AF-A0A2D5NBI5-F1
#
_cell.length_a   1.000
_cell.length_b   1.000
_cell.length_c   1.000
_cell.angle_alpha   90.00
_cell.angle_beta   90.00
_cell.angle_gamma   90.00
#
_symmetry.space_group_name_H-M   'P 1'
#
loop_
_entity.id
_entity.type
_entity.pdbx_description
1 polymer ?
#
loop_
_entity_poly.entity_id
_entity_poly.type
_entity_poly.pdbx_seq_one_letter_code
_entity_poly.pdbx_strand_id
1 'polypeptide(L)'
;MKKPLPYDPRSLHLIYSSLLLLQLVVTSVVLYAAQENAVITFDIQRLTNTAAPVVAGLNAFFGKWIWTRGMQQLSTEEELEDKLRTLTKVHIWQWVIVQFATILLLSYTLIEANFFYFIFALVNIIYFITLRPKIFTFNEGI
;
A
#
# COMPACT_ATOMS: atom_id res chain seq x y z
N MET A 1 14.07 24.92 19.26
CA MET A 1 13.24 23.84 18.71
C MET A 1 12.80 24.26 17.30
N LYS A 2 13.09 23.48 16.26
CA LYS A 2 12.63 23.79 14.88
C LYS A 2 11.12 23.60 14.83
N LYS A 3 10.37 24.61 14.38
CA LYS A 3 8.94 24.47 14.09
C LYS A 3 8.76 23.34 13.06
N PRO A 4 7.79 22.43 13.24
CA PRO A 4 7.50 21.41 12.25
C PRO A 4 7.15 22.06 10.91
N LEU A 5 7.56 21.42 9.82
CA LEU A 5 7.24 21.91 8.47
C LEU A 5 5.71 21.94 8.30
N PRO A 6 5.17 23.02 7.70
CA PRO A 6 3.74 23.15 7.48
C PRO A 6 3.23 22.04 6.55
N TYR A 7 1.99 21.61 6.79
CA TYR A 7 1.33 20.58 5.99
C TYR A 7 1.24 21.00 4.52
N ASP A 8 1.84 20.20 3.62
CA ASP A 8 1.72 20.38 2.16
C ASP A 8 0.97 19.19 1.52
N PRO A 9 -0.31 19.35 1.14
CA PRO A 9 -1.09 18.29 0.50
C PRO A 9 -0.53 17.80 -0.84
N ARG A 10 0.25 18.62 -1.56
CA ARG A 10 0.83 18.24 -2.86
C ARG A 10 1.90 17.18 -2.69
N SER A 11 2.69 17.26 -1.61
CA SER A 11 3.71 16.27 -1.27
C SER A 11 3.11 14.87 -1.13
N LEU A 12 1.90 14.76 -0.56
CA LEU A 12 1.21 13.51 -0.32
C LEU A 12 0.77 12.83 -1.64
N HIS A 13 0.28 13.63 -2.59
CA HIS A 13 -0.03 13.17 -3.95
C HIS A 13 1.19 12.70 -4.72
N LEU A 14 2.31 13.42 -4.59
CA LEU A 14 3.57 13.05 -5.25
C LEU A 14 4.09 11.72 -4.70
N ILE A 15 4.08 11.53 -3.38
CA ILE A 15 4.48 10.26 -2.74
C ILE A 15 3.59 9.12 -3.25
N TYR A 16 2.26 9.29 -3.18
CA TYR A 16 1.33 8.27 -3.67
C TYR A 16 1.57 7.90 -5.14
N SER A 17 1.71 8.90 -6.01
CA SER A 17 1.89 8.69 -7.45
C SER A 17 3.22 8.02 -7.75
N SER A 18 4.29 8.40 -7.04
CA SER A 18 5.62 7.80 -7.18
C SER A 18 5.61 6.34 -6.72
N LEU A 19 4.94 6.04 -5.60
CA LEU A 19 4.77 4.66 -5.13
C LEU A 19 3.93 3.84 -6.11
N LEU A 20 2.85 4.40 -6.66
CA LEU A 20 2.03 3.72 -7.66
C LEU A 20 2.84 3.42 -8.93
N LEU A 21 3.61 4.40 -9.43
CA LEU A 21 4.46 4.21 -10.60
C LEU A 21 5.51 3.12 -10.35
N LEU A 22 6.15 3.14 -9.17
CA LEU A 22 7.13 2.12 -8.79
C LEU A 22 6.55 0.71 -8.85
N GLN A 23 5.38 0.45 -8.22
CA GLN A 23 4.78 -0.89 -8.29
C GLN A 23 4.43 -1.27 -9.73
N LEU A 24 3.89 -0.37 -10.54
CA LEU A 24 3.54 -0.69 -11.93
C LEU A 24 4.77 -1.04 -12.78
N VAL A 25 5.89 -0.33 -12.59
CA VAL A 25 7.17 -0.64 -13.25
C VAL A 25 7.67 -2.01 -12.82
N VAL A 26 7.71 -2.29 -11.51
CA VAL A 26 8.16 -3.59 -10.99
C VAL A 26 7.25 -4.73 -11.48
N THR A 27 5.93 -4.53 -11.47
CA THR A 27 4.95 -5.49 -12.01
C THR A 27 5.23 -5.78 -13.49
N SER A 28 5.52 -4.75 -14.29
CA SER A 28 5.84 -4.91 -15.71
C SER A 28 7.13 -5.71 -15.93
N VAL A 29 8.17 -5.43 -15.13
CA VAL A 29 9.44 -6.19 -15.16
C VAL A 29 9.22 -7.64 -14.78
N VAL A 30 8.43 -7.91 -13.73
CA VAL A 30 8.11 -9.27 -13.27
C VAL A 30 7.33 -10.04 -14.32
N LEU A 31 6.34 -9.41 -14.96
CA LEU A 31 5.60 -10.02 -16.08
C LEU A 31 6.54 -10.44 -17.20
N TYR A 32 7.42 -9.53 -17.64
CA TYR A 32 8.37 -9.79 -18.71
C TYR A 32 9.34 -10.93 -18.35
N ALA A 33 9.90 -10.92 -17.14
CA ALA A 33 10.87 -11.93 -16.71
C ALA A 33 10.22 -13.32 -16.47
N ALA A 34 8.97 -13.36 -16.02
CA ALA A 34 8.26 -14.59 -15.69
C ALA A 34 7.59 -15.25 -16.90
N GLN A 35 7.40 -14.53 -18.02
CA GLN A 35 6.50 -14.93 -19.11
C GLN A 35 6.76 -16.33 -19.70
N GLU A 36 8.01 -16.76 -19.79
CA GLU A 36 8.38 -18.03 -20.43
C GLU A 36 8.34 -19.22 -19.47
N ASN A 37 8.47 -18.97 -18.17
CA ASN A 37 8.71 -20.00 -17.16
C ASN A 37 7.55 -20.18 -16.19
N ALA A 38 6.72 -19.14 -16.00
CA ALA A 38 5.74 -19.14 -14.94
C ALA A 38 4.46 -19.88 -15.32
N VAL A 39 4.09 -20.84 -14.47
CA VAL A 39 2.84 -21.60 -14.58
C VAL A 39 1.86 -21.12 -13.52
N ILE A 40 0.55 -21.21 -13.77
CA ILE A 40 -0.45 -20.99 -12.73
C ILE A 40 -0.75 -22.34 -12.08
N THR A 41 -0.24 -22.58 -10.87
CA THR A 41 -0.55 -23.80 -10.11
C THR A 41 -0.87 -23.49 -8.66
N PHE A 42 -1.84 -24.22 -8.10
CA PHE A 42 -2.17 -24.16 -6.69
C PHE A 42 -2.03 -25.56 -6.09
N ASP A 43 -1.05 -25.71 -5.21
CA ASP A 43 -0.81 -26.92 -4.44
C ASP A 43 -0.91 -26.60 -2.95
N ILE A 44 -1.84 -27.26 -2.26
CA ILE A 44 -2.16 -27.04 -0.84
C ILE A 44 -1.03 -27.51 0.09
N GLN A 45 -0.16 -28.42 -0.38
CA GLN A 45 1.00 -28.91 0.37
C GLN A 45 2.16 -27.90 0.36
N ARG A 46 2.20 -26.98 -0.60
CA ARG A 46 3.15 -25.86 -0.59
C ARG A 46 2.66 -24.77 0.35
N LEU A 47 3.31 -24.65 1.49
CA LEU A 47 2.98 -23.70 2.55
C LEU A 47 2.86 -22.25 2.05
N THR A 48 3.66 -21.87 1.05
CA THR A 48 3.68 -20.55 0.43
C THR A 48 2.39 -20.24 -0.34
N ASN A 49 1.80 -21.22 -1.03
CA ASN A 49 0.51 -21.05 -1.74
C ASN A 49 -0.65 -20.80 -0.76
N THR A 50 -0.59 -21.40 0.42
CA THR A 50 -1.59 -21.20 1.48
C THR A 50 -1.34 -19.91 2.26
N ALA A 51 -0.08 -19.48 2.38
CA ALA A 51 0.30 -18.25 3.06
C ALA A 51 -0.03 -16.98 2.26
N ALA A 52 0.07 -16.99 0.92
CA ALA A 52 -0.18 -15.80 0.11
C ALA A 52 -1.59 -15.19 0.27
N PRO A 53 -2.70 -15.97 0.25
CA PRO A 53 -4.03 -15.47 0.57
C PRO A 53 -4.15 -14.95 2.01
N VAL A 54 -3.50 -15.61 2.97
CA VAL A 54 -3.51 -15.20 4.39
C VAL A 54 -2.78 -13.88 4.57
N VAL A 55 -1.63 -13.69 3.93
CA VAL A 55 -0.86 -12.43 3.95
C VAL A 55 -1.65 -11.31 3.29
N ALA A 56 -2.35 -11.57 2.17
CA ALA A 56 -3.25 -10.59 1.56
C ALA A 56 -4.38 -10.18 2.51
N GLY A 57 -4.98 -11.14 3.22
CA GLY A 57 -5.99 -10.87 4.26
C GLY A 57 -5.44 -10.07 5.44
N LEU A 58 -4.23 -10.41 5.91
CA LEU A 58 -3.54 -9.68 6.98
C LEU A 58 -3.24 -8.24 6.55
N ASN A 59 -2.85 -8.01 5.30
CA ASN A 59 -2.60 -6.67 4.77
C ASN A 59 -3.86 -5.78 4.87
N ALA A 60 -5.02 -6.31 4.48
CA ALA A 60 -6.30 -5.61 4.63
C ALA A 60 -6.64 -5.33 6.12
N PHE A 61 -6.35 -6.29 7.01
CA PHE A 61 -6.54 -6.11 8.45
C PHE A 61 -5.63 -5.01 9.02
N PHE A 62 -4.34 -5.02 8.67
CA PHE A 62 -3.37 -3.99 9.08
C PHE A 62 -3.76 -2.61 8.56
N GLY A 63 -4.24 -2.52 7.31
CA GLY A 63 -4.77 -1.28 6.75
C GLY A 63 -5.91 -0.70 7.58
N LYS A 64 -6.87 -1.54 8.00
CA LYS A 64 -7.98 -1.14 8.88
C LYS A 64 -7.51 -0.78 10.30
N TRP A 65 -6.53 -1.51 10.83
CA TRP A 65 -5.99 -1.27 12.16
C TRP A 65 -5.22 0.06 12.23
N ILE A 66 -4.37 0.36 11.24
CA ILE A 66 -3.67 1.64 11.12
C ILE A 66 -4.68 2.79 11.04
N TRP A 67 -5.73 2.63 10.22
CA TRP A 67 -6.79 3.63 10.12
C TRP A 67 -7.47 3.87 11.47
N THR A 68 -7.85 2.80 12.16
CA THR A 68 -8.57 2.88 13.44
C THR A 68 -7.73 3.58 14.50
N ARG A 69 -6.44 3.22 14.63
CA ARG A 69 -5.51 3.90 15.54
C ARG A 69 -5.27 5.35 15.14
N GLY A 70 -5.13 5.62 13.86
CA GLY A 70 -5.01 6.98 13.32
C GLY A 70 -6.18 7.86 13.69
N MET A 71 -7.41 7.34 13.55
CA MET A 71 -8.64 8.05 13.92
C MET A 71 -8.76 8.29 15.43
N GLN A 72 -8.30 7.36 16.27
CA GLN A 72 -8.24 7.55 17.73
C GLN A 72 -7.23 8.65 18.14
N GLN A 73 -6.11 8.75 17.43
CA GLN A 73 -5.14 9.84 17.65
C GLN A 73 -5.72 11.19 17.20
N LEU A 74 -6.35 11.21 16.02
CA LEU A 74 -7.05 12.39 15.47
C LEU A 74 -8.12 12.95 16.40
N SER A 75 -8.86 12.11 17.12
CA SER A 75 -9.90 12.56 18.06
C SER A 75 -9.32 13.20 19.33
N THR A 76 -8.03 13.04 19.58
CA THR A 76 -7.34 13.55 20.78
C THR A 76 -6.58 14.85 20.52
N GLU A 77 -6.29 15.17 19.25
CA GLU A 77 -5.60 16.41 18.87
C GLU A 77 -6.58 17.60 18.86
N GLU A 78 -6.18 18.75 19.39
CA GLU A 78 -7.01 19.97 19.39
C GLU A 78 -6.74 20.82 18.13
N GLU A 79 -5.47 20.94 17.73
CA GLU A 79 -5.06 21.77 16.59
C GLU A 79 -5.29 21.08 15.23
N LEU A 80 -5.79 21.85 14.26
CA LEU A 80 -6.07 21.35 12.91
C LEU A 80 -4.80 20.91 12.16
N GLU A 81 -3.69 21.60 12.36
CA GLU A 81 -2.42 21.29 11.71
C GLU A 81 -1.87 19.93 12.17
N ASP A 82 -1.98 19.63 13.47
CA ASP A 82 -1.59 18.35 14.03
C ASP A 82 -2.47 17.21 13.49
N LYS A 83 -3.80 17.43 13.38
CA LYS A 83 -4.72 16.48 12.77
C LYS A 83 -4.32 16.11 11.34
N LEU A 84 -4.05 17.11 10.51
CA LEU A 84 -3.63 16.90 9.13
C LEU A 84 -2.30 16.14 9.05
N ARG A 85 -1.38 16.40 9.98
CA ARG A 85 -0.11 15.71 10.08
C ARG A 85 -0.27 14.25 10.49
N THR A 86 -1.11 13.95 11.46
CA THR A 86 -1.40 12.58 11.90
C THR A 86 -2.11 11.80 10.80
N LEU A 87 -3.10 12.39 10.14
CA LEU A 87 -3.77 11.81 8.97
C LEU A 87 -2.78 11.50 7.83
N THR A 88 -1.82 12.38 7.58
CA THR A 88 -0.77 12.17 6.57
C THR A 88 0.09 10.96 6.89
N LYS A 89 0.54 10.85 8.14
CA LYS A 89 1.34 9.69 8.59
C LYS A 89 0.57 8.39 8.43
N VAL A 90 -0.73 8.38 8.75
CA VAL A 90 -1.61 7.21 8.61
C VAL A 90 -1.66 6.74 7.16
N HIS A 91 -1.89 7.64 6.21
CA HIS A 91 -1.90 7.30 4.79
C HIS A 91 -0.55 6.75 4.32
N ILE A 92 0.55 7.40 4.68
CA ILE A 92 1.91 6.94 4.31
C ILE A 92 2.16 5.53 4.85
N TRP A 93 1.79 5.24 6.10
CA TRP A 93 1.94 3.92 6.67
C TRP A 93 1.10 2.86 5.95
N GLN A 94 -0.15 3.16 5.63
CA GLN A 94 -0.98 2.25 4.84
C GLN A 94 -0.34 1.93 3.49
N TRP A 95 0.18 2.94 2.80
CA TRP A 95 0.86 2.76 1.51
C TRP A 95 2.13 1.93 1.62
N VAL A 96 2.96 2.17 2.63
CA VAL A 96 4.21 1.42 2.84
C VAL A 96 3.93 -0.06 3.05
N ILE A 97 2.92 -0.41 3.87
CA ILE A 97 2.59 -1.82 4.12
C ILE A 97 2.08 -2.49 2.84
N VAL A 98 1.17 -1.85 2.12
CA VAL A 98 0.65 -2.41 0.87
C VAL A 98 1.74 -2.55 -0.18
N GLN A 99 2.66 -1.58 -0.26
CA GLN A 99 3.79 -1.67 -1.17
C GLN A 99 4.73 -2.82 -0.83
N PHE A 100 5.09 -2.95 0.45
CA PHE A 100 5.94 -4.05 0.90
C PHE A 100 5.32 -5.42 0.59
N ALA A 101 4.02 -5.60 0.88
CA ALA A 101 3.31 -6.83 0.58
C ALA A 101 3.28 -7.13 -0.93
N THR A 102 3.09 -6.10 -1.76
CA THR A 102 3.09 -6.21 -3.23
C THR A 102 4.44 -6.66 -3.76
N ILE A 103 5.53 -6.02 -3.33
CA ILE A 103 6.90 -6.37 -3.74
C ILE A 103 7.22 -7.80 -3.34
N LEU A 104 6.82 -8.22 -2.14
CA LEU A 104 7.04 -9.59 -1.65
C LEU A 104 6.33 -10.61 -2.56
N LEU A 105 5.05 -10.41 -2.88
CA LEU A 105 4.30 -11.30 -3.77
C LEU A 105 4.87 -11.35 -5.20
N LEU A 106 5.29 -10.21 -5.74
CA LEU A 106 5.97 -10.15 -7.04
C LEU A 106 7.31 -10.89 -7.01
N SER A 107 8.04 -10.82 -5.90
CA SER A 107 9.29 -11.57 -5.73
C SER A 107 9.05 -13.07 -5.70
N TYR A 108 8.03 -13.53 -4.97
CA TYR A 108 7.63 -14.95 -4.96
C TYR A 108 7.15 -15.44 -6.32
N THR A 109 6.53 -14.58 -7.12
CA THR A 109 6.17 -14.92 -8.52
C THR A 109 7.39 -15.36 -9.31
N LEU A 110 8.52 -14.66 -9.14
CA LEU A 110 9.79 -14.99 -9.82
C LEU A 110 10.48 -16.20 -9.20
N ILE A 111 10.57 -16.27 -7.87
CA ILE A 111 11.27 -17.35 -7.15
C ILE A 111 10.62 -18.71 -7.40
N GLU A 112 9.29 -18.77 -7.33
CA GLU A 112 8.52 -20.00 -7.50
C GLU A 112 8.12 -20.24 -8.95
N ALA A 113 8.43 -19.30 -9.87
CA ALA A 113 7.92 -19.27 -11.23
C ALA A 113 6.41 -19.57 -11.30
N ASN A 114 5.63 -18.86 -10.46
CA ASN A 114 4.21 -19.14 -10.31
C ASN A 114 3.37 -17.87 -10.30
N PHE A 115 2.51 -17.72 -11.31
CA PHE A 115 1.63 -16.56 -11.44
C PHE A 115 0.47 -16.54 -10.42
N PHE A 116 0.30 -17.56 -9.60
CA PHE A 116 -0.63 -17.53 -8.48
C PHE A 116 -0.34 -16.36 -7.53
N TYR A 117 0.93 -16.12 -7.17
CA TYR A 117 1.34 -14.99 -6.32
C TYR A 117 1.12 -13.64 -6.99
N PHE A 118 1.29 -13.60 -8.31
CA PHE A 118 1.08 -12.41 -9.12
C PHE A 118 -0.37 -11.93 -9.07
N ILE A 119 -1.35 -12.84 -9.07
CA ILE A 119 -2.77 -12.49 -8.95
C ILE A 119 -3.03 -11.74 -7.62
N PHE A 120 -2.45 -12.20 -6.51
CA PHE A 120 -2.59 -11.49 -5.23
C PHE A 120 -1.85 -10.15 -5.22
N ALA A 121 -0.71 -10.04 -5.92
CA ALA A 121 -0.03 -8.77 -6.10
C ALA A 121 -0.93 -7.77 -6.85
N LEU A 122 -1.65 -8.20 -7.90
CA LEU A 122 -2.62 -7.37 -8.61
C LEU A 122 -3.75 -6.89 -7.69
N VAL A 123 -4.28 -7.78 -6.83
CA VAL A 123 -5.30 -7.40 -5.83
C VAL A 123 -4.77 -6.32 -4.89
N ASN A 124 -3.53 -6.45 -4.41
CA ASN A 124 -2.91 -5.42 -3.56
C ASN A 124 -2.69 -4.10 -4.32
N ILE A 125 -2.32 -4.13 -5.59
CA ILE A 125 -2.18 -2.91 -6.42
C ILE A 125 -3.54 -2.21 -6.57
N ILE A 126 -4.61 -2.97 -6.85
CA ILE A 126 -5.98 -2.44 -6.91
C ILE A 126 -6.36 -1.83 -5.56
N TYR A 127 -6.08 -2.53 -4.45
CA TYR A 127 -6.31 -2.01 -3.11
C TYR A 127 -5.52 -0.72 -2.86
N PHE A 128 -4.25 -0.65 -3.24
CA PHE A 128 -3.44 0.58 -3.16
C PHE A 128 -4.08 1.74 -3.90
N ILE A 129 -4.67 1.50 -5.07
CA ILE A 129 -5.39 2.52 -5.84
C ILE A 129 -6.55 3.10 -5.02
N THR A 130 -7.28 2.27 -4.27
CA THR A 130 -8.37 2.73 -3.39
C THR A 130 -7.90 3.58 -2.21
N LEU A 131 -6.63 3.47 -1.82
CA LEU A 131 -6.00 4.27 -0.75
C LEU A 131 -5.52 5.65 -1.22
N ARG A 132 -6.04 6.14 -2.37
CA ARG A 132 -5.73 7.46 -2.90
C ARG A 132 -5.82 8.53 -1.81
N PRO A 133 -4.83 9.44 -1.69
CA PRO A 133 -4.89 10.48 -0.69
C PRO A 133 -6.14 11.33 -0.92
N LYS A 134 -6.94 11.49 0.13
CA LYS A 134 -8.04 12.45 0.13
C LYS A 134 -7.44 13.79 0.51
N ILE A 135 -7.33 14.70 -0.46
CA ILE A 135 -6.88 16.06 -0.19
C ILE A 135 -7.98 16.76 0.59
N PHE A 136 -7.72 17.09 1.84
CA PHE A 136 -8.56 18.03 2.58
C PHE A 136 -8.05 19.43 2.27
N THR A 137 -8.47 19.96 1.12
CA THR A 137 -8.21 21.36 0.77
C THR A 137 -9.24 22.20 1.52
N PHE A 138 -8.88 22.79 2.67
CA PHE A 138 -9.73 23.79 3.35
C PHE A 138 -9.76 25.14 2.63
N ASN A 139 -9.50 25.16 1.31
CA ASN A 139 -9.47 26.38 0.51
C ASN A 139 -10.78 26.65 -0.23
N GLU A 140 -11.87 25.96 0.13
CA GLU A 140 -13.21 26.52 0.01
C GLU A 140 -13.44 27.36 1.28
N GLY A 141 -12.90 28.57 1.24
CA GLY A 141 -13.16 29.57 2.26
C GLY A 141 -14.56 30.16 2.12
N ILE A 142 -15.12 30.52 3.28
CA ILE A 142 -16.26 31.42 3.53
C ILE A 142 -17.64 30.79 3.33
#